data_AF-A0A2M6UAW5-F1
#
_entry.id   AF-A0A2M6UAW5-F1
#
_cell.length_a   1.000
_cell.length_b   1.000
_cell.length_c   1.000
_cell.angle_alpha   90.00
_cell.angle_beta   90.00
_cell.angle_gamma   90.00
#
_symmetry.space_group_name_H-M   'P 1'
#
loop_
_entity.id
_entity.type
_entity.pdbx_description
1 polymer ?
#
loop_
_entity_poly.entity_id
_entity_poly.type
_entity_poly.pdbx_seq_one_letter_code
_entity_poly.pdbx_strand_id
1 'polypeptide(L)'
;MTIFTGPPSDAIRNKPITNELKNVLDTAAVAAGIDTIRITSGGQDAIGHGTRRTGSTRHDLGRAADVQCLVGGQALTFTDDAAPPGILRFVTAAAAAGATGIGAGVGYMGNRTIHIGFGTSVDDHNRLTWGAGGRSATAPQWLRDAAQDGWDAGGAVPPAAPVAAGAHPGRFVVIARDGLKLRGGPGTNFDPERTLPAGTELNVVAVSNVDPAWVRVDLEGDGLLDGYVFAAFLAEVGAAPD
;
A
#
# COMPACT_ATOMS: atom_id res chain seq x y z
N MET A 1 -13.53 0.20 -5.26
CA MET A 1 -13.30 1.45 -6.00
C MET A 1 -12.51 2.37 -5.10
N THR A 2 -11.32 2.78 -5.53
CA THR A 2 -10.41 3.59 -4.70
C THR A 2 -10.90 5.03 -4.64
N ILE A 3 -10.88 5.62 -3.45
CA ILE A 3 -11.19 7.04 -3.26
C ILE A 3 -9.93 7.86 -3.57
N PHE A 4 -10.06 8.88 -4.41
CA PHE A 4 -8.98 9.83 -4.69
C PHE A 4 -9.29 11.16 -4.01
N THR A 5 -8.31 11.71 -3.29
CA THR A 5 -8.40 13.04 -2.66
C THR A 5 -7.21 13.91 -3.08
N GLY A 6 -7.39 15.24 -3.03
CA GLY A 6 -6.38 16.21 -3.46
C GLY A 6 -6.20 16.30 -4.99
N PRO A 7 -5.15 16.98 -5.47
CA PRO A 7 -4.17 17.76 -4.69
C PRO A 7 -4.80 18.95 -3.94
N PRO A 8 -4.18 19.46 -2.86
CA PRO A 8 -4.62 20.69 -2.20
C PRO A 8 -4.67 21.86 -3.17
N SER A 9 -5.72 22.69 -3.11
CA SER A 9 -5.91 23.80 -4.05
C SER A 9 -4.84 24.89 -3.94
N ASP A 10 -4.19 25.00 -2.79
CA ASP A 10 -3.11 25.92 -2.47
C ASP A 10 -1.71 25.38 -2.81
N ALA A 11 -1.59 24.11 -3.21
CA ALA A 11 -0.32 23.55 -3.66
C ALA A 11 0.13 24.17 -4.99
N ILE A 12 1.45 24.31 -5.18
CA ILE A 12 2.01 24.75 -6.47
C ILE A 12 1.67 23.73 -7.57
N ARG A 13 1.75 22.44 -7.27
CA ARG A 13 1.38 21.33 -8.17
C ARG A 13 -0.05 20.89 -7.89
N ASN A 14 -1.02 21.75 -8.23
CA ASN A 14 -2.45 21.51 -7.99
C ASN A 14 -3.26 21.16 -9.25
N LYS A 15 -2.59 20.89 -10.39
CA LYS A 15 -3.30 20.48 -11.60
C LYS A 15 -3.75 19.02 -11.50
N PRO A 16 -4.82 18.64 -12.24
CA PRO A 16 -5.22 17.25 -12.34
C PRO A 16 -4.08 16.35 -12.85
N ILE A 17 -4.09 15.09 -12.40
CA ILE A 17 -3.27 14.02 -13.00
C ILE A 17 -3.96 13.48 -14.26
N THR A 18 -3.19 12.82 -15.14
CA THR A 18 -3.77 12.19 -16.33
C THR A 18 -4.64 10.98 -15.96
N ASN A 19 -5.58 10.62 -16.83
CA ASN A 19 -6.37 9.39 -16.68
C ASN A 19 -5.47 8.14 -16.68
N GLU A 20 -4.39 8.17 -17.46
CA GLU A 20 -3.37 7.11 -17.50
C GLU A 20 -2.75 6.89 -16.12
N LEU A 21 -2.25 7.96 -15.48
CA LEU A 21 -1.69 7.87 -14.13
C LEU A 21 -2.75 7.47 -13.10
N LYS A 22 -3.98 7.98 -13.23
CA LYS A 22 -5.07 7.60 -12.35
C LYS A 22 -5.39 6.10 -12.40
N ASN A 23 -5.35 5.49 -13.60
CA ASN A 23 -5.56 4.05 -13.77
C ASN A 23 -4.43 3.23 -13.14
N VAL A 24 -3.17 3.68 -13.27
CA VAL A 24 -2.02 3.06 -12.58
C VAL A 24 -2.22 3.07 -11.07
N LEU A 25 -2.59 4.22 -10.51
CA LEU A 25 -2.81 4.38 -9.07
C LEU A 25 -3.99 3.54 -8.56
N ASP A 26 -5.11 3.49 -9.30
CA ASP A 26 -6.28 2.71 -8.90
C ASP A 26 -5.98 1.20 -8.93
N THR A 27 -5.31 0.74 -9.98
CA THR A 27 -4.86 -0.65 -10.12
C THR A 27 -3.94 -1.04 -8.97
N ALA A 28 -2.97 -0.19 -8.64
CA ALA A 28 -2.04 -0.41 -7.55
C ALA A 28 -2.73 -0.40 -6.18
N ALA A 29 -3.69 0.51 -5.97
CA ALA A 29 -4.44 0.61 -4.73
C ALA A 29 -5.31 -0.62 -4.49
N VAL A 30 -6.05 -1.06 -5.52
CA VAL A 30 -6.86 -2.29 -5.48
C VAL A 30 -5.97 -3.50 -5.20
N ALA A 31 -4.83 -3.60 -5.87
CA ALA A 31 -3.89 -4.69 -5.62
C ALA A 31 -3.44 -4.69 -4.15
N ALA A 32 -3.12 -3.52 -3.59
CA ALA A 32 -2.57 -3.40 -2.24
C ALA A 32 -3.60 -3.39 -1.10
N GLY A 33 -4.91 -3.36 -1.40
CA GLY A 33 -5.94 -3.18 -0.37
C GLY A 33 -5.98 -1.76 0.22
N ILE A 34 -5.57 -0.76 -0.56
CA ILE A 34 -5.61 0.66 -0.20
C ILE A 34 -6.98 1.22 -0.58
N ASP A 35 -7.71 1.78 0.38
CA ASP A 35 -9.04 2.36 0.12
C ASP A 35 -8.97 3.79 -0.43
N THR A 36 -7.92 4.53 -0.08
CA THR A 36 -7.80 5.95 -0.42
C THR A 36 -6.38 6.30 -0.87
N ILE A 37 -6.29 6.92 -2.04
CA ILE A 37 -5.08 7.59 -2.53
C ILE A 37 -5.23 9.08 -2.29
N ARG A 38 -4.43 9.61 -1.36
CA ARG A 38 -4.34 11.06 -1.13
C ARG A 38 -3.20 11.63 -1.96
N ILE A 39 -3.54 12.43 -2.96
CA ILE A 39 -2.58 13.18 -3.77
C ILE A 39 -2.17 14.41 -2.96
N THR A 40 -0.91 14.47 -2.53
CA THR A 40 -0.36 15.64 -1.81
C THR A 40 0.23 16.66 -2.79
N SER A 41 0.61 16.21 -3.99
CA SER A 41 1.14 17.03 -5.08
C SER A 41 0.80 16.36 -6.40
N GLY A 42 0.04 17.05 -7.25
CA GLY A 42 -0.51 16.53 -8.50
C GLY A 42 0.29 17.00 -9.72
N GLY A 43 -0.43 17.31 -10.79
CA GLY A 43 0.18 17.82 -12.01
C GLY A 43 0.65 19.27 -11.88
N GLN A 44 1.47 19.68 -12.85
CA GLN A 44 1.97 21.05 -12.97
C GLN A 44 1.99 21.53 -14.43
N ASP A 45 2.14 22.83 -14.63
CA ASP A 45 2.27 23.41 -15.97
C ASP A 45 3.63 23.01 -16.61
N ALA A 46 3.63 22.77 -17.93
CA ALA A 46 4.84 22.41 -18.69
C ALA A 46 5.87 23.56 -18.74
N ILE A 47 7.14 23.25 -19.04
CA ILE A 47 8.19 24.27 -19.17
C ILE A 47 7.76 25.33 -20.18
N GLY A 48 7.88 26.60 -19.81
CA GLY A 48 7.51 27.74 -20.66
C GLY A 48 6.01 28.04 -20.69
N HIS A 49 5.19 27.30 -19.93
CA HIS A 49 3.75 27.51 -19.85
C HIS A 49 3.32 27.74 -18.40
N GLY A 50 2.47 28.74 -18.18
CA GLY A 50 1.85 29.00 -16.87
C GLY A 50 2.84 29.36 -15.75
N THR A 51 2.33 29.35 -14.51
CA THR A 51 3.10 29.73 -13.32
C THR A 51 3.03 28.68 -12.21
N ARG A 52 2.26 27.60 -12.39
CA ARG A 52 2.03 26.57 -11.37
C ARG A 52 2.98 25.39 -11.60
N ARG A 53 4.25 25.59 -11.27
CA ARG A 53 5.35 24.65 -11.52
C ARG A 53 6.42 24.72 -10.43
N THR A 54 7.00 23.58 -10.06
CA THR A 54 8.25 23.52 -9.29
C THR A 54 8.97 22.19 -9.50
N GLY A 55 10.30 22.21 -9.45
CA GLY A 55 11.11 20.99 -9.54
C GLY A 55 11.07 20.29 -10.91
N SER A 56 10.99 18.96 -10.88
CA SER A 56 11.14 18.08 -12.06
C SER A 56 10.01 18.22 -13.07
N THR A 57 10.32 17.99 -14.36
CA THR A 57 9.32 17.87 -15.45
C THR A 57 8.41 16.65 -15.33
N ARG A 58 8.69 15.69 -14.44
CA ARG A 58 7.84 14.48 -14.28
C ARG A 58 6.37 14.79 -13.93
N HIS A 59 6.11 15.89 -13.23
CA HIS A 59 4.75 16.32 -12.90
C HIS A 59 4.06 17.08 -14.04
N ASP A 60 4.78 17.42 -15.10
CA ASP A 60 4.24 18.23 -16.19
C ASP A 60 3.04 17.51 -16.79
N LEU A 61 1.97 18.27 -16.99
CA LEU A 61 0.74 17.77 -17.59
C LEU A 61 0.10 16.60 -16.82
N GLY A 62 0.41 16.45 -15.52
CA GLY A 62 -0.21 15.44 -14.66
C GLY A 62 0.38 14.04 -14.79
N ARG A 63 1.61 13.91 -15.32
CA ARG A 63 2.29 12.62 -15.54
C ARG A 63 2.96 12.02 -14.30
N ALA A 64 2.90 12.70 -13.16
CA ALA A 64 3.32 12.17 -11.88
C ALA A 64 2.48 12.76 -10.73
N ALA A 65 2.49 12.06 -9.61
CA ALA A 65 1.86 12.46 -8.36
C ALA A 65 2.72 12.04 -7.18
N ASP A 66 2.74 12.88 -6.15
CA ASP A 66 3.22 12.48 -4.83
C ASP A 66 1.97 12.08 -4.02
N VAL A 67 1.94 10.85 -3.55
CA VAL A 67 0.75 10.21 -2.97
C VAL A 67 1.01 9.65 -1.58
N GLN A 68 -0.03 9.63 -0.76
CA GLN A 68 -0.09 8.85 0.48
C GLN A 68 -1.13 7.74 0.30
N CYS A 69 -0.77 6.53 0.71
CA CYS A 69 -1.62 5.34 0.68
C CYS A 69 -2.34 5.19 2.02
N LEU A 70 -3.67 5.21 2.02
CA LEU A 70 -4.47 5.16 3.24
C LEU A 70 -5.31 3.88 3.31
N VAL A 71 -5.41 3.35 4.53
CA VAL A 71 -6.32 2.25 4.91
C VAL A 71 -7.07 2.67 6.17
N GLY A 72 -8.40 2.63 6.16
CA GLY A 72 -9.25 3.08 7.25
C GLY A 72 -9.02 4.55 7.60
N GLY A 73 -8.67 5.39 6.62
CA GLY A 73 -8.33 6.80 6.82
C GLY A 73 -6.93 7.06 7.42
N GLN A 74 -6.14 6.02 7.70
CA GLN A 74 -4.78 6.16 8.22
C GLN A 74 -3.75 5.94 7.10
N ALA A 75 -2.83 6.90 6.96
CA ALA A 75 -1.74 6.78 5.98
C ALA A 75 -0.71 5.75 6.46
N LEU A 76 -0.40 4.79 5.59
CA LEU A 76 0.68 3.83 5.80
C LEU A 76 2.02 4.57 5.92
N THR A 77 2.90 4.04 6.78
CA THR A 77 4.24 4.58 7.02
C THR A 77 5.31 3.56 6.69
N PHE A 78 6.47 4.01 6.21
CA PHE A 78 7.65 3.19 5.93
C PHE A 78 8.91 3.80 6.57
N THR A 79 9.99 3.03 6.67
CA THR A 79 11.34 3.53 6.96
C THR A 79 12.23 3.34 5.73
N ASP A 80 13.48 3.81 5.79
CA ASP A 80 14.44 3.52 4.72
C ASP A 80 14.88 2.04 4.73
N ASP A 81 14.72 1.34 5.85
CA ASP A 81 15.08 -0.08 6.00
C ASP A 81 13.94 -1.03 5.61
N ALA A 82 12.68 -0.64 5.80
CA ALA A 82 11.52 -1.49 5.53
C ALA A 82 10.25 -0.71 5.19
N ALA A 83 9.37 -1.35 4.41
CA ALA A 83 8.01 -0.88 4.17
C ALA A 83 6.99 -2.00 4.46
N PRO A 84 5.76 -1.65 4.89
CA PRO A 84 4.74 -2.66 5.17
C PRO A 84 4.26 -3.34 3.88
N PRO A 85 3.70 -4.57 3.97
CA PRO A 85 3.26 -5.33 2.80
C PRO A 85 2.34 -4.57 1.85
N GLY A 86 1.43 -3.72 2.37
CA GLY A 86 0.58 -2.86 1.54
C GLY A 86 1.38 -1.88 0.66
N ILE A 87 2.45 -1.28 1.19
CA ILE A 87 3.31 -0.38 0.39
C ILE A 87 4.14 -1.15 -0.63
N LEU A 88 4.69 -2.30 -0.24
CA LEU A 88 5.44 -3.16 -1.18
C LEU A 88 4.56 -3.57 -2.35
N ARG A 89 3.36 -4.10 -2.07
CA ARG A 89 2.39 -4.48 -3.11
C ARG A 89 1.95 -3.29 -3.96
N PHE A 90 1.74 -2.12 -3.37
CA PHE A 90 1.37 -0.92 -4.10
C PHE A 90 2.46 -0.52 -5.10
N VAL A 91 3.72 -0.49 -4.67
CA VAL A 91 4.86 -0.15 -5.54
C VAL A 91 5.01 -1.19 -6.66
N THR A 92 4.98 -2.48 -6.33
CA THR A 92 5.06 -3.56 -7.33
C THR A 92 3.92 -3.47 -8.34
N ALA A 93 2.69 -3.26 -7.88
CA ALA A 93 1.52 -3.15 -8.75
C ALA A 93 1.56 -1.87 -9.61
N ALA A 94 2.02 -0.75 -9.09
CA ALA A 94 2.18 0.48 -9.85
C ALA A 94 3.24 0.32 -10.96
N ALA A 95 4.38 -0.28 -10.63
CA ALA A 95 5.43 -0.60 -11.61
C ALA A 95 4.93 -1.57 -12.69
N ALA A 96 4.23 -2.64 -12.30
CA ALA A 96 3.60 -3.58 -13.24
C ALA A 96 2.55 -2.92 -14.12
N ALA A 97 1.78 -1.97 -13.58
CA ALA A 97 0.78 -1.21 -14.32
C ALA A 97 1.37 -0.11 -15.24
N GLY A 98 2.70 0.10 -15.21
CA GLY A 98 3.39 0.98 -16.17
C GLY A 98 4.04 2.22 -15.58
N ALA A 99 4.03 2.43 -14.25
CA ALA A 99 4.83 3.50 -13.65
C ALA A 99 6.33 3.24 -13.91
N THR A 100 7.05 4.25 -14.38
CA THR A 100 8.50 4.13 -14.67
C THR A 100 9.37 4.98 -13.73
N GLY A 101 8.80 6.00 -13.10
CA GLY A 101 9.47 6.81 -12.08
C GLY A 101 8.82 6.61 -10.71
N ILE A 102 9.56 6.03 -9.77
CA ILE A 102 9.05 5.74 -8.42
C ILE A 102 10.03 6.25 -7.36
N GLY A 103 9.57 7.11 -6.45
CA GLY A 103 10.44 7.70 -5.42
C GLY A 103 9.87 7.55 -4.02
N ALA A 104 10.66 7.07 -3.08
CA ALA A 104 10.29 7.02 -1.66
C ALA A 104 11.53 7.06 -0.78
N GLY A 105 11.39 7.58 0.43
CA GLY A 105 12.45 7.61 1.43
C GLY A 105 12.22 8.70 2.47
N VAL A 106 12.64 8.44 3.71
CA VAL A 106 12.44 9.35 4.84
C VAL A 106 13.10 10.70 4.56
N GLY A 107 14.33 10.68 4.05
CA GLY A 107 15.07 11.87 3.63
C GLY A 107 14.65 12.48 2.28
N TYR A 108 13.57 11.99 1.65
CA TYR A 108 13.06 12.52 0.39
C TYR A 108 11.76 13.30 0.57
N MET A 109 10.68 12.62 0.99
CA MET A 109 9.35 13.21 1.16
C MET A 109 8.70 12.77 2.49
N GLY A 110 9.53 12.41 3.46
CA GLY A 110 9.11 11.83 4.73
C GLY A 110 8.68 10.38 4.61
N ASN A 111 8.15 9.85 5.70
CA ASN A 111 7.89 8.42 5.88
C ASN A 111 6.50 7.96 5.38
N ARG A 112 5.78 8.78 4.63
CA ARG A 112 4.38 8.51 4.19
C ARG A 112 4.13 8.75 2.71
N THR A 113 5.00 9.51 2.05
CA THR A 113 4.73 10.01 0.70
C THR A 113 5.58 9.25 -0.30
N ILE A 114 4.95 8.77 -1.36
CA ILE A 114 5.57 8.05 -2.46
C ILE A 114 5.31 8.83 -3.75
N HIS A 115 6.34 9.06 -4.53
CA HIS A 115 6.22 9.59 -5.89
C HIS A 115 5.90 8.43 -6.83
N ILE A 116 4.83 8.56 -7.62
CA ILE A 116 4.46 7.63 -8.69
C ILE A 116 4.24 8.44 -9.96
N GLY A 117 4.91 8.03 -11.03
CA GLY A 117 4.73 8.66 -12.32
C GLY A 117 5.49 7.96 -13.43
N PHE A 118 5.58 8.66 -14.54
CA PHE A 118 6.31 8.22 -15.73
C PHE A 118 7.69 8.91 -15.81
N GLY A 119 8.35 8.77 -16.97
CA GLY A 119 9.55 9.51 -17.27
C GLY A 119 9.32 11.02 -17.39
N THR A 120 10.40 11.72 -17.70
CA THR A 120 10.43 13.19 -17.85
C THR A 120 9.70 13.71 -19.09
N SER A 121 9.29 12.82 -19.99
CA SER A 121 8.46 13.09 -21.18
C SER A 121 7.59 11.86 -21.51
N VAL A 122 6.88 11.92 -22.64
CA VAL A 122 6.13 10.76 -23.18
C VAL A 122 7.04 9.70 -23.81
N ASP A 123 8.21 10.10 -24.28
CA ASP A 123 9.20 9.22 -24.93
C ASP A 123 10.24 8.67 -23.93
N ASP A 124 10.28 9.22 -22.71
CA ASP A 124 11.15 8.75 -21.64
C ASP A 124 10.55 7.53 -20.94
N HIS A 125 10.98 6.35 -21.36
CA HIS A 125 10.57 5.08 -20.78
C HIS A 125 11.59 4.52 -19.76
N ASN A 126 12.55 5.34 -19.30
CA ASN A 126 13.54 4.89 -18.32
C ASN A 126 12.87 4.52 -16.99
N ARG A 127 13.21 3.32 -16.50
CA ARG A 127 12.79 2.80 -15.19
C ARG A 127 13.76 3.28 -14.12
N LEU A 128 13.27 4.06 -13.17
CA LEU A 128 14.10 4.71 -12.16
C LEU A 128 13.43 4.72 -10.80
N THR A 129 14.21 4.32 -9.79
CA THR A 129 13.88 4.54 -8.38
C THR A 129 14.80 5.58 -7.77
N TRP A 130 14.31 6.31 -6.75
CA TRP A 130 15.12 7.24 -5.96
C TRP A 130 14.62 7.38 -4.53
N GLY A 131 15.52 7.85 -3.66
CA GLY A 131 15.22 8.12 -2.25
C GLY A 131 15.78 9.48 -1.82
N ALA A 132 16.44 9.52 -0.67
CA ALA A 132 16.84 10.75 0.01
C ALA A 132 17.47 11.82 -0.92
N GLY A 133 16.97 13.05 -0.83
CA GLY A 133 17.42 14.15 -1.69
C GLY A 133 17.15 13.95 -3.19
N GLY A 134 16.26 13.03 -3.59
CA GLY A 134 15.89 12.79 -4.98
C GLY A 134 16.93 11.97 -5.77
N ARG A 135 17.77 11.17 -5.10
CA ARG A 135 18.90 10.46 -5.74
C ARG A 135 18.65 8.97 -5.85
N SER A 136 18.95 8.39 -7.01
CA SER A 136 18.83 6.94 -7.24
C SER A 136 19.72 6.09 -6.33
N ALA A 137 20.95 6.57 -6.05
CA ALA A 137 21.89 5.90 -5.16
C ALA A 137 21.36 5.75 -3.71
N THR A 138 20.36 6.54 -3.33
CA THR A 138 19.79 6.56 -1.98
C THR A 138 18.37 6.00 -1.91
N ALA A 139 17.89 5.34 -2.97
CA ALA A 139 16.63 4.63 -2.90
C ALA A 139 16.68 3.58 -1.76
N PRO A 140 15.62 3.41 -0.96
CA PRO A 140 15.51 2.26 -0.07
C PRO A 140 15.63 0.95 -0.85
N GLN A 141 16.24 -0.08 -0.25
CA GLN A 141 16.40 -1.37 -0.93
C GLN A 141 15.04 -2.00 -1.25
N TRP A 142 14.10 -1.96 -0.30
CA TRP A 142 12.74 -2.45 -0.49
C TRP A 142 12.01 -1.76 -1.66
N LEU A 143 12.32 -0.49 -1.94
CA LEU A 143 11.72 0.26 -3.04
C LEU A 143 12.27 -0.23 -4.39
N ARG A 144 13.59 -0.42 -4.46
CA ARG A 144 14.25 -0.95 -5.66
C ARG A 144 13.69 -2.32 -6.00
N ASP A 145 13.63 -3.20 -5.03
CA ASP A 145 13.19 -4.59 -5.23
C ASP A 145 11.73 -4.63 -5.65
N ALA A 146 10.83 -3.95 -4.93
CA ALA A 146 9.40 -3.93 -5.26
C ALA A 146 9.13 -3.36 -6.66
N ALA A 147 9.82 -2.27 -7.05
CA ALA A 147 9.67 -1.68 -8.38
C ALA A 147 10.21 -2.61 -9.48
N GLN A 148 11.38 -3.23 -9.24
CA GLN A 148 12.00 -4.18 -10.16
C GLN A 148 11.09 -5.38 -10.40
N ASP A 149 10.54 -5.98 -9.34
CA ASP A 149 9.60 -7.09 -9.43
C ASP A 149 8.38 -6.74 -10.31
N GLY A 150 7.83 -5.54 -10.14
CA GLY A 150 6.70 -5.10 -10.95
C GLY A 150 7.05 -4.88 -12.42
N TRP A 151 8.22 -4.30 -12.68
CA TRP A 151 8.73 -4.09 -14.04
C TRP A 151 9.05 -5.39 -14.79
N ASP A 152 9.50 -6.41 -14.07
CA ASP A 152 9.81 -7.73 -14.61
C ASP A 152 8.55 -8.58 -14.83
N ALA A 153 7.46 -8.28 -14.12
CA ALA A 153 6.16 -8.93 -14.32
C ALA A 153 5.50 -8.60 -15.67
N GLY A 154 6.04 -7.67 -16.46
CA GLY A 154 5.65 -7.47 -17.86
C GLY A 154 4.19 -7.08 -18.08
N GLY A 155 3.59 -6.34 -17.13
CA GLY A 155 2.17 -5.97 -17.18
C GLY A 155 1.25 -6.85 -16.33
N ALA A 156 1.76 -7.98 -15.80
CA ALA A 156 1.02 -8.82 -14.88
C ALA A 156 0.99 -8.17 -13.49
N VAL A 157 -0.07 -7.42 -13.21
CA VAL A 157 -0.29 -6.83 -11.89
C VAL A 157 -0.50 -7.96 -10.87
N PRO A 158 0.13 -7.90 -9.68
CA PRO A 158 -0.14 -8.85 -8.61
C PRO A 158 -1.65 -8.94 -8.35
N PRO A 159 -2.22 -10.15 -8.16
CA PRO A 159 -3.63 -10.25 -7.81
C PRO A 159 -3.89 -9.42 -6.55
N ALA A 160 -5.12 -8.91 -6.41
CA ALA A 160 -5.55 -8.25 -5.18
C ALA A 160 -5.06 -9.03 -3.98
N ALA A 161 -4.48 -8.34 -2.99
CA ALA A 161 -4.06 -8.98 -1.76
C ALA A 161 -5.24 -9.83 -1.31
N PRO A 162 -5.02 -11.10 -0.92
CA PRO A 162 -6.06 -11.82 -0.26
C PRO A 162 -6.40 -11.02 1.00
N VAL A 163 -7.40 -10.15 0.91
CA VAL A 163 -8.36 -9.99 2.00
C VAL A 163 -8.70 -11.41 2.34
N ALA A 164 -8.42 -11.84 3.56
CA ALA A 164 -8.98 -13.10 4.01
C ALA A 164 -10.48 -13.01 3.72
N ALA A 165 -10.93 -13.76 2.72
CA ALA A 165 -12.26 -13.61 2.18
C ALA A 165 -13.22 -13.93 3.33
N GLY A 166 -13.92 -12.91 3.83
CA GLY A 166 -14.81 -13.04 5.01
C GLY A 166 -14.20 -12.63 6.36
N ALA A 167 -13.03 -11.98 6.43
CA ALA A 167 -12.55 -11.39 7.67
C ALA A 167 -13.22 -10.04 7.94
N HIS A 168 -14.22 -10.02 8.81
CA HIS A 168 -14.91 -8.84 9.33
C HIS A 168 -15.00 -8.94 10.85
N PRO A 169 -15.35 -7.84 11.55
CA PRO A 169 -15.63 -7.93 12.97
C PRO A 169 -16.73 -8.95 13.26
N GLY A 170 -16.46 -9.96 14.08
CA GLY A 170 -17.36 -11.09 14.27
C GLY A 170 -16.73 -12.25 15.03
N ARG A 171 -17.48 -13.34 15.20
CA ARG A 171 -16.99 -14.56 15.87
C ARG A 171 -16.43 -15.53 14.85
N PHE A 172 -15.26 -16.08 15.15
CA PHE A 172 -14.57 -17.02 14.29
C PHE A 172 -14.02 -18.19 15.09
N VAL A 173 -13.70 -19.27 14.38
CA VAL A 173 -13.04 -20.45 14.91
C VAL A 173 -11.74 -20.72 14.16
N VAL A 174 -10.70 -21.16 14.86
CA VAL A 174 -9.43 -21.56 14.27
C VAL A 174 -9.58 -22.89 13.53
N ILE A 175 -9.28 -22.90 12.24
CA ILE A 175 -9.33 -24.11 11.38
C ILE A 175 -7.95 -24.66 11.01
N ALA A 176 -6.87 -24.08 11.54
CA ALA A 176 -5.51 -24.56 11.34
C ALA A 176 -5.27 -25.89 12.07
N ARG A 177 -4.94 -26.95 11.32
CA ARG A 177 -4.70 -28.32 11.85
C ARG A 177 -3.71 -28.34 13.01
N ASP A 178 -2.60 -27.63 12.88
CA ASP A 178 -1.51 -27.59 13.87
C ASP A 178 -1.59 -26.36 14.78
N GLY A 179 -2.75 -25.70 14.80
CA GLY A 179 -2.98 -24.45 15.52
C GLY A 179 -2.49 -23.20 14.79
N LEU A 180 -2.92 -22.05 15.28
CA LEU A 180 -2.68 -20.73 14.69
C LEU A 180 -1.84 -19.86 15.62
N LYS A 181 -0.79 -19.23 15.10
CA LYS A 181 0.08 -18.36 15.90
C LYS A 181 -0.61 -17.02 16.16
N LEU A 182 -0.79 -16.69 17.43
CA LEU A 182 -1.10 -15.34 17.91
C LEU A 182 0.22 -14.57 18.02
N ARG A 183 0.24 -13.36 17.48
CA ARG A 183 1.42 -12.48 17.45
C ARG A 183 1.05 -11.09 17.95
N GLY A 184 2.03 -10.38 18.51
CA GLY A 184 1.83 -8.99 18.95
C GLY A 184 1.60 -7.98 17.82
N GLY A 185 1.79 -8.38 16.56
CA GLY A 185 1.57 -7.52 15.40
C GLY A 185 1.21 -8.27 14.10
N PRO A 186 0.71 -7.54 13.08
CA PRO A 186 0.22 -8.10 11.83
C PRO A 186 1.36 -8.44 10.87
N GLY A 187 2.06 -9.54 11.14
CA GLY A 187 3.16 -10.00 10.29
C GLY A 187 3.97 -11.14 10.92
N THR A 188 4.72 -11.87 10.10
CA THR A 188 5.59 -12.97 10.56
C THR A 188 6.88 -12.50 11.24
N ASN A 189 7.22 -11.23 11.11
CA ASN A 189 8.32 -10.52 11.75
C ASN A 189 8.07 -10.17 13.23
N PHE A 190 6.84 -10.34 13.73
CA PHE A 190 6.52 -10.23 15.16
C PHE A 190 6.63 -11.61 15.80
N ASP A 191 7.26 -11.73 16.97
CA ASP A 191 7.38 -13.02 17.63
C ASP A 191 6.00 -13.62 18.00
N PRO A 192 5.83 -14.95 17.91
CA PRO A 192 4.61 -15.61 18.34
C PRO A 192 4.51 -15.63 19.86
N GLU A 193 3.40 -15.12 20.39
CA GLU A 193 3.13 -15.10 21.82
C GLU A 193 2.55 -16.44 22.29
N ARG A 194 1.61 -16.99 21.51
CA ARG A 194 1.04 -18.32 21.77
C ARG A 194 0.54 -19.00 20.49
N THR A 195 0.25 -20.29 20.60
CA THR A 195 -0.40 -21.06 19.53
C THR A 195 -1.82 -21.39 19.97
N LEU A 196 -2.81 -20.91 19.23
CA LEU A 196 -4.22 -21.21 19.43
C LEU A 196 -4.53 -22.59 18.82
N PRO A 197 -5.02 -23.57 19.58
CA PRO A 197 -5.43 -24.87 19.04
C PRO A 197 -6.53 -24.76 17.97
N ALA A 198 -6.64 -25.76 17.11
CA ALA A 198 -7.80 -25.92 16.23
C ALA A 198 -9.10 -25.96 17.05
N GLY A 199 -10.16 -25.34 16.56
CA GLY A 199 -11.43 -25.22 17.27
C GLY A 199 -11.50 -24.10 18.31
N THR A 200 -10.41 -23.34 18.52
CA THR A 200 -10.46 -22.16 19.40
C THR A 200 -11.39 -21.11 18.82
N GLU A 201 -12.45 -20.76 19.55
CA GLU A 201 -13.29 -19.61 19.23
C GLU A 201 -12.59 -18.31 19.61
N LEU A 202 -12.81 -17.26 18.81
CA LEU A 202 -12.28 -15.93 19.04
C LEU A 202 -13.18 -14.86 18.41
N ASN A 203 -13.00 -13.62 18.85
CA ASN A 203 -13.64 -12.47 18.24
C ASN A 203 -12.62 -11.74 17.37
N VAL A 204 -12.91 -11.61 16.08
CA VAL A 204 -12.21 -10.66 15.22
C VAL A 204 -12.75 -9.27 15.55
N VAL A 205 -11.86 -8.37 15.93
CA VAL A 205 -12.20 -6.99 16.27
C VAL A 205 -12.03 -6.07 15.06
N ALA A 206 -10.96 -6.27 14.29
CA ALA A 206 -10.69 -5.50 13.08
C ALA A 206 -9.73 -6.23 12.15
N VAL A 207 -9.86 -5.98 10.84
CA VAL A 207 -8.81 -6.30 9.87
C VAL A 207 -7.65 -5.32 10.07
N SER A 208 -6.42 -5.83 10.03
CA SER A 208 -5.24 -4.99 10.13
C SER A 208 -5.17 -4.02 8.95
N ASN A 209 -4.90 -2.76 9.26
CA ASN A 209 -4.66 -1.71 8.27
C ASN A 209 -3.25 -1.80 7.66
N VAL A 210 -2.33 -2.53 8.26
CA VAL A 210 -0.93 -2.68 7.79
C VAL A 210 -0.79 -3.84 6.79
N ASP A 211 -1.48 -4.94 7.06
CA ASP A 211 -1.54 -6.12 6.19
C ASP A 211 -2.93 -6.77 6.34
N PRO A 212 -3.82 -6.64 5.33
CA PRO A 212 -5.20 -7.09 5.41
C PRO A 212 -5.36 -8.62 5.48
N ALA A 213 -4.27 -9.38 5.35
CA ALA A 213 -4.27 -10.81 5.61
C ALA A 213 -4.26 -11.15 7.13
N TRP A 214 -4.03 -10.16 8.00
CA TRP A 214 -4.03 -10.30 9.45
C TRP A 214 -5.25 -9.61 10.08
N VAL A 215 -5.77 -10.21 11.15
CA VAL A 215 -6.86 -9.64 11.95
C VAL A 215 -6.44 -9.49 13.40
N ARG A 216 -6.94 -8.44 14.04
CA ARG A 216 -6.79 -8.21 15.48
C ARG A 216 -7.91 -8.91 16.23
N VAL A 217 -7.57 -9.62 17.29
CA VAL A 217 -8.50 -10.53 17.99
C VAL A 217 -8.61 -10.24 19.48
N ASP A 218 -9.76 -10.61 20.03
CA ASP A 218 -10.11 -10.67 21.44
C ASP A 218 -10.60 -12.10 21.71
N LEU A 219 -9.85 -12.85 22.53
CA LEU A 219 -10.02 -14.28 22.73
C LEU A 219 -11.05 -14.56 23.81
N GLU A 220 -11.16 -13.69 24.81
CA GLU A 220 -12.10 -13.82 25.93
C GLU A 220 -13.46 -13.14 25.65
N GLY A 221 -13.53 -12.27 24.65
CA GLY A 221 -14.72 -11.48 24.32
C GLY A 221 -15.03 -10.38 25.33
N ASP A 222 -14.03 -9.97 26.12
CA ASP A 222 -14.17 -8.98 27.19
C ASP A 222 -13.78 -7.55 26.75
N GLY A 223 -13.40 -7.39 25.48
CA GLY A 223 -12.96 -6.14 24.87
C GLY A 223 -11.47 -5.86 25.02
N LEU A 224 -10.70 -6.72 25.69
CA LEU A 224 -9.24 -6.66 25.71
C LEU A 224 -8.68 -7.35 24.46
N LEU A 225 -7.57 -6.82 23.95
CA LEU A 225 -6.99 -7.29 22.69
C LEU A 225 -5.81 -8.22 22.99
N ASP A 226 -5.88 -9.44 22.47
CA ASP A 226 -4.82 -10.44 22.62
C ASP A 226 -3.72 -10.31 21.56
N GLY A 227 -4.01 -9.70 20.42
CA GLY A 227 -3.03 -9.51 19.35
C GLY A 227 -3.60 -9.80 17.97
N TYR A 228 -2.77 -10.38 17.11
CA TYR A 228 -3.07 -10.62 15.70
C TYR A 228 -2.90 -12.07 15.29
N VAL A 229 -3.74 -12.53 14.38
CA VAL A 229 -3.65 -13.84 13.73
C VAL A 229 -3.83 -13.72 12.21
N PHE A 230 -3.32 -14.70 11.46
CA PHE A 230 -3.47 -14.75 10.02
C PHE A 230 -4.87 -15.26 9.65
N ALA A 231 -5.66 -14.43 8.98
CA ALA A 231 -7.09 -14.62 8.86
C ALA A 231 -7.49 -15.75 7.89
N ALA A 232 -6.60 -16.19 7.01
CA ALA A 232 -6.85 -17.36 6.14
C ALA A 232 -7.02 -18.68 6.90
N PHE A 233 -6.73 -18.71 8.21
CA PHE A 233 -6.91 -19.87 9.08
C PHE A 233 -8.10 -19.74 10.04
N LEU A 234 -9.05 -18.86 9.71
CA LEU A 234 -10.28 -18.65 10.47
C LEU A 234 -11.51 -19.04 9.63
N ALA A 235 -12.55 -19.52 10.30
CA ALA A 235 -13.89 -19.70 9.74
C ALA A 235 -14.93 -18.99 10.61
N GLU A 236 -15.93 -18.35 10.01
CA GLU A 236 -16.96 -17.62 10.77
C GLU A 236 -17.88 -18.60 11.53
N VAL A 237 -18.14 -18.30 12.80
CA VAL A 237 -19.07 -19.08 13.63
C VAL A 237 -20.50 -18.72 13.20
N GLY A 238 -21.14 -19.62 12.46
CA GLY A 238 -22.50 -19.43 11.93
C GLY A 238 -22.63 -19.68 10.42
N ALA A 239 -21.51 -19.79 9.70
CA ALA A 239 -21.49 -20.32 8.35
C ALA A 239 -21.42 -21.86 8.42
N ALA A 240 -22.56 -22.51 8.62
CA ALA A 240 -22.64 -23.96 8.41
C ALA A 240 -22.32 -24.25 6.93
N PRO A 241 -21.44 -25.21 6.61
CA PRO A 241 -21.34 -25.72 5.26
C PRO A 241 -22.56 -26.63 4.99
N ASP A 242 -23.28 -26.35 3.91
CA ASP A 242 -24.14 -27.35 3.24
C ASP A 242 -23.27 -28.46 2.62
#